data_AF-A0A522CEM0-F1
#
_entry.id   AF-A0A522CEM0-F1
#
_cell.length_a   1.000
_cell.length_b   1.000
_cell.length_c   1.000
_cell.angle_alpha   90.00
_cell.angle_beta   90.00
_cell.angle_gamma   90.00
#
_symmetry.space_group_name_H-M   'P 1'
#
loop_
_entity.id
_entity.type
_entity.pdbx_description
1 polymer ?
#
loop_
_entity_poly.entity_id
_entity_poly.type
_entity_poly.pdbx_seq_one_letter_code
_entity_poly.pdbx_strand_id
1 'polypeptide(L)'
;MGTHAPAAFLEKHQKRDIAYNGPMRSGLVIDSRSLLLKGYEPYQSELLQVLNPAGSGEWYAPHMQNRSNKMQIDADTRRGRTIIPGYFIGRTLAGEALGTILKNQNLARTVEDPDGRAVFHLDAIDIRLYDMGYGSVTFTGQIEGHKDLDVDAYRDAAEKISSELSRYRPVFLGTFEHVARTVKPEFVSLNFHGNLPSSDYWRNSNLGQSVGDLFWVHRVFLIECASHQQFTRKRELCKKLVYSEAEEVLEDSSINPQHLSVYPGNGNSVVVYEKNAARPQEISTLHSMVRAQNIFYVTAEDIDRDMFYLSNQLDRSKHSTDMKLLEAQSEIIIDYQSKVTFFKGVYDDYDNSLDPQGLKIWHALEKAWCTRDRFNNMDAKLELVEKIYNRIRENMNHLQSKRIGVFMLAFTLISTLSVMVDTIDFTTQGDSLPPPSTLRIGVLLSMLVVIIFLAVGLMKSGKRKI
;
A
#
# COMPACT_ATOMS: atom_id res chain seq x y z
N MET A 1 -25.83 -43.11 30.43
CA MET A 1 -25.25 -42.37 29.30
C MET A 1 -24.12 -41.52 29.84
N GLY A 2 -22.88 -41.99 29.72
CA GLY A 2 -21.72 -41.24 30.19
C GLY A 2 -21.47 -40.06 29.27
N THR A 3 -21.63 -38.85 29.80
CA THR A 3 -21.13 -37.62 29.18
C THR A 3 -19.61 -37.72 29.18
N HIS A 4 -19.02 -38.23 28.10
CA HIS A 4 -17.60 -38.06 27.86
C HIS A 4 -17.34 -36.55 27.81
N ALA A 5 -16.62 -36.04 28.80
CA ALA A 5 -16.09 -34.68 28.73
C ALA A 5 -15.39 -34.51 27.37
N PRO A 6 -15.59 -33.39 26.66
CA PRO A 6 -14.93 -33.17 25.39
C PRO A 6 -13.43 -33.33 25.60
N ALA A 7 -12.80 -34.21 24.83
CA ALA A 7 -11.37 -34.46 24.91
C ALA A 7 -10.61 -33.15 24.72
N ALA A 8 -9.61 -32.89 25.57
CA ALA A 8 -8.78 -31.70 25.48
C ALA A 8 -8.16 -31.56 24.08
N PHE A 9 -8.19 -30.35 23.52
CA PHE A 9 -7.48 -30.03 22.30
C PHE A 9 -6.00 -29.75 22.59
N LEU A 10 -5.72 -29.00 23.66
CA LEU A 10 -4.39 -28.79 24.21
C LEU A 10 -4.38 -29.27 25.66
N GLU A 11 -3.63 -30.34 25.92
CA GLU A 11 -3.47 -30.86 27.29
C GLU A 11 -2.55 -29.95 28.11
N LYS A 12 -2.68 -29.99 29.43
CA LYS A 12 -1.78 -29.29 30.35
C LYS A 12 -0.32 -29.64 30.06
N HIS A 13 0.54 -28.62 29.97
CA HIS A 13 1.96 -28.67 29.58
C HIS A 13 2.25 -29.16 28.16
N GLN A 14 1.23 -29.46 27.37
CA GLN A 14 1.40 -29.72 25.95
C GLN A 14 1.70 -28.40 25.23
N LYS A 15 2.56 -28.47 24.22
CA LYS A 15 2.91 -27.35 23.34
C LYS A 15 2.37 -27.55 21.94
N ARG A 16 1.95 -26.47 21.30
CA ARG A 16 1.56 -26.45 19.88
C ARG A 16 2.15 -25.25 19.17
N ASP A 17 2.63 -25.48 17.96
CA ASP A 17 3.23 -24.44 17.13
C ASP A 17 2.15 -23.48 16.61
N ILE A 18 2.49 -22.20 16.62
CA ILE A 18 1.66 -21.12 16.08
C ILE A 18 2.56 -20.04 15.50
N ALA A 19 2.06 -19.32 14.49
CA ALA A 19 2.61 -18.03 14.14
C ALA A 19 1.56 -16.93 14.15
N TYR A 20 1.99 -15.75 14.57
CA TYR A 20 1.20 -14.52 14.58
C TYR A 20 1.75 -13.58 13.52
N ASN A 21 0.93 -13.21 12.53
CA ASN A 21 1.32 -12.34 11.43
C ASN A 21 0.57 -11.01 11.53
N GLY A 22 1.28 -9.91 11.73
CA GLY A 22 0.68 -8.58 11.80
C GLY A 22 1.25 -7.64 10.75
N PRO A 23 0.42 -6.99 9.92
CA PRO A 23 0.86 -5.85 9.14
C PRO A 23 1.02 -4.63 10.03
N MET A 24 1.94 -3.74 9.65
CA MET A 24 2.25 -2.49 10.33
C MET A 24 2.70 -1.44 9.34
N ARG A 25 2.68 -0.20 9.78
CA ARG A 25 3.23 0.91 9.01
C ARG A 25 4.74 0.98 9.25
N SER A 26 5.54 0.88 8.18
CA SER A 26 7.00 1.00 8.28
C SER A 26 7.45 2.47 8.27
N GLY A 27 6.66 3.34 7.67
CA GLY A 27 7.00 4.76 7.54
C GLY A 27 8.12 5.04 6.53
N LEU A 28 8.44 4.08 5.66
CA LEU A 28 9.46 4.21 4.62
C LEU A 28 8.86 3.81 3.27
N VAL A 29 8.63 4.77 2.38
CA VAL A 29 8.18 4.53 1.02
C VAL A 29 9.37 4.58 0.08
N ILE A 30 9.60 3.48 -0.61
CA ILE A 30 10.68 3.30 -1.56
C ILE A 30 10.19 3.66 -2.97
N ASP A 31 11.03 4.36 -3.73
CA ASP A 31 10.78 4.62 -5.14
C ASP A 31 11.07 3.37 -5.97
N SER A 32 10.09 2.47 -6.00
CA SER A 32 10.14 1.23 -6.77
C SER A 32 10.41 1.45 -8.26
N ARG A 33 10.03 2.60 -8.84
CA ARG A 33 10.25 2.87 -10.27
C ARG A 33 11.71 3.12 -10.57
N SER A 34 12.36 3.92 -9.72
CA SER A 34 13.80 4.13 -9.78
C SER A 34 14.57 2.82 -9.57
N LEU A 35 14.10 1.94 -8.68
CA LEU A 35 14.69 0.62 -8.48
C LEU A 35 14.47 -0.35 -9.65
N LEU A 36 13.32 -0.28 -10.34
CA LEU A 36 13.10 -1.07 -11.55
C LEU A 36 14.11 -0.73 -12.66
N LEU A 37 14.49 0.55 -12.78
CA LEU A 37 15.47 1.00 -13.78
C LEU A 37 16.90 0.60 -13.44
N LYS A 38 17.28 0.64 -12.15
CA LYS A 38 18.65 0.33 -11.70
C LYS A 38 18.87 -1.15 -11.34
N GLY A 39 17.79 -1.90 -11.10
CA GLY A 39 17.77 -3.30 -10.67
C GLY A 39 17.63 -3.46 -9.15
N TYR A 40 16.61 -4.20 -8.72
CA TYR A 40 16.38 -4.52 -7.30
C TYR A 40 17.48 -5.35 -6.67
N GLU A 41 17.85 -6.46 -7.30
CA GLU A 41 18.81 -7.43 -6.75
C GLU A 41 20.20 -6.83 -6.48
N PRO A 42 20.79 -6.03 -7.40
CA PRO A 42 22.04 -5.33 -7.10
C PRO A 42 21.93 -4.39 -5.89
N TYR A 43 20.83 -3.63 -5.80
CA TYR A 43 20.64 -2.68 -4.71
C TYR A 43 20.38 -3.35 -3.36
N GLN A 44 19.53 -4.37 -3.34
CA GLN A 44 19.29 -5.19 -2.14
C GLN A 44 20.59 -5.85 -1.66
N SER A 45 21.43 -6.31 -2.57
CA SER A 45 22.74 -6.88 -2.24
C SER A 45 23.68 -5.85 -1.61
N GLU A 46 23.74 -4.64 -2.17
CA GLU A 46 24.50 -3.52 -1.60
C GLU A 46 23.98 -3.17 -0.19
N LEU A 47 22.66 -3.07 -0.04
CA LEU A 47 22.03 -2.75 1.24
C LEU A 47 22.34 -3.82 2.30
N LEU A 48 22.27 -5.10 1.95
CA LEU A 48 22.61 -6.22 2.84
C LEU A 48 24.06 -6.20 3.31
N GLN A 49 25.00 -5.75 2.47
CA GLN A 49 26.42 -5.60 2.87
C GLN A 49 26.60 -4.54 3.96
N VAL A 50 25.72 -3.54 4.03
CA VAL A 50 25.75 -2.50 5.07
C VAL A 50 24.98 -2.93 6.32
N LEU A 51 23.84 -3.60 6.16
CA LEU A 51 22.98 -4.00 7.29
C LEU A 51 23.54 -5.18 8.10
N ASN A 52 24.15 -6.17 7.45
CA ASN A 52 24.63 -7.39 8.14
C ASN A 52 25.74 -7.12 9.17
N PRO A 53 26.75 -6.29 8.90
CA PRO A 53 27.78 -5.97 9.91
C PRO A 53 27.25 -5.11 11.07
N ALA A 54 26.18 -4.35 10.86
CA ALA A 54 25.73 -3.30 11.76
C ALA A 54 24.58 -3.71 12.69
N GLY A 55 23.91 -4.84 12.43
CA GLY A 55 22.71 -5.25 13.14
C GLY A 55 22.79 -6.65 13.75
N SER A 56 22.07 -6.86 14.85
CA SER A 56 21.82 -8.20 15.38
C SER A 56 20.78 -8.96 14.55
N GLY A 57 20.93 -10.28 14.42
CA GLY A 57 20.04 -11.12 13.61
C GLY A 57 20.47 -11.21 12.14
N GLU A 58 19.72 -11.97 11.36
CA GLU A 58 20.02 -12.23 9.96
C GLU A 58 19.21 -11.28 9.06
N TRP A 59 19.89 -10.45 8.27
CA TRP A 59 19.24 -9.67 7.23
C TRP A 59 19.24 -10.44 5.92
N TYR A 60 18.13 -10.36 5.19
CA TYR A 60 17.95 -11.08 3.96
C TYR A 60 17.05 -10.33 2.98
N ALA A 61 17.17 -10.65 1.69
CA ALA A 61 16.31 -10.16 0.62
C ALA A 61 15.53 -11.35 0.03
N PRO A 62 14.38 -11.13 -0.62
CA PRO A 62 13.69 -12.22 -1.30
C PRO A 62 14.56 -12.83 -2.37
N HIS A 63 14.56 -14.16 -2.41
CA HIS A 63 15.21 -14.89 -3.47
C HIS A 63 14.43 -14.69 -4.77
N MET A 64 14.93 -13.84 -5.67
CA MET A 64 14.43 -13.77 -7.03
C MET A 64 14.87 -15.04 -7.76
N GLN A 65 13.92 -15.95 -7.99
CA GLN A 65 14.21 -17.24 -8.64
C GLN A 65 14.75 -17.01 -10.05
N ASN A 66 16.08 -17.03 -10.19
CA ASN A 66 16.74 -17.14 -11.47
C ASN A 66 16.74 -18.61 -11.88
N ARG A 67 15.96 -18.95 -12.91
CA ARG A 67 15.93 -20.33 -13.39
C ARG A 67 17.22 -20.65 -14.13
N SER A 68 17.77 -21.82 -13.85
CA SER A 68 18.95 -22.36 -14.54
C SER A 68 18.74 -22.43 -16.05
N ASN A 69 17.50 -22.69 -16.51
CA ASN A 69 17.13 -22.76 -17.92
C ASN A 69 16.85 -21.40 -18.58
N LYS A 70 17.00 -20.27 -17.87
CA LYS A 70 16.72 -18.90 -18.34
C LYS A 70 15.29 -18.64 -18.85
N MET A 71 14.37 -19.61 -18.70
CA MET A 71 12.97 -19.42 -19.10
C MET A 71 12.28 -18.46 -18.14
N GLN A 72 11.50 -17.55 -18.70
CA GLN A 72 10.75 -16.54 -17.93
C GLN A 72 9.46 -17.11 -17.32
N ILE A 73 8.87 -18.14 -17.95
CA ILE A 73 7.62 -18.79 -17.52
C ILE A 73 7.83 -20.30 -17.45
N ASP A 74 7.22 -20.95 -16.45
CA ASP A 74 7.26 -22.41 -16.31
C ASP A 74 6.08 -22.98 -17.07
N ALA A 75 6.30 -23.89 -18.01
CA ALA A 75 5.18 -24.51 -18.70
C ALA A 75 4.35 -25.41 -17.77
N ASP A 76 5.00 -26.07 -16.81
CA ASP A 76 4.38 -27.07 -15.93
C ASP A 76 3.71 -26.41 -14.73
N THR A 77 4.36 -25.40 -14.13
CA THR A 77 3.82 -24.69 -12.96
C THR A 77 3.13 -23.38 -13.30
N ARG A 78 3.20 -22.92 -14.56
CA ARG A 78 2.71 -21.62 -15.05
C ARG A 78 3.26 -20.39 -14.32
N ARG A 79 4.27 -20.58 -13.48
CA ARG A 79 4.89 -19.50 -12.70
C ARG A 79 5.69 -18.57 -13.62
N GLY A 80 5.44 -17.27 -13.52
CA GLY A 80 6.32 -16.24 -14.06
C GLY A 80 7.53 -15.96 -13.16
N ARG A 81 8.46 -15.13 -13.64
CA ARG A 81 9.43 -14.43 -12.80
C ARG A 81 8.81 -13.11 -12.37
N THR A 82 8.72 -12.90 -11.05
CA THR A 82 8.34 -11.63 -10.45
C THR A 82 9.25 -10.49 -10.93
N ILE A 83 8.65 -9.36 -11.30
CA ILE A 83 9.37 -8.13 -11.65
C ILE A 83 9.72 -7.35 -10.38
N ILE A 84 8.77 -7.26 -9.43
CA ILE A 84 8.95 -6.54 -8.16
C ILE A 84 9.00 -7.53 -7.00
N PRO A 85 10.14 -7.66 -6.30
CA PRO A 85 10.29 -8.65 -5.25
C PRO A 85 9.16 -8.56 -4.21
N GLY A 86 8.74 -9.72 -3.68
CA GLY A 86 7.61 -9.79 -2.75
C GLY A 86 7.80 -9.05 -1.42
N TYR A 87 8.97 -8.49 -1.15
CA TYR A 87 9.27 -7.51 -0.10
C TYR A 87 10.64 -6.85 -0.40
N PHE A 88 10.91 -5.70 0.20
CA PHE A 88 12.16 -4.97 -0.02
C PHE A 88 13.34 -5.60 0.72
N ILE A 89 13.20 -5.78 2.04
CA ILE A 89 14.23 -6.34 2.91
C ILE A 89 13.57 -7.03 4.10
N GLY A 90 14.19 -8.09 4.61
CA GLY A 90 13.77 -8.85 5.76
C GLY A 90 14.85 -8.93 6.84
N ARG A 91 14.42 -9.14 8.08
CA ARG A 91 15.28 -9.38 9.24
C ARG A 91 14.69 -10.47 10.13
N THR A 92 15.44 -11.55 10.33
CA THR A 92 15.08 -12.63 11.24
C THR A 92 15.84 -12.47 12.56
N LEU A 93 15.10 -12.48 13.66
CA LEU A 93 15.60 -12.47 15.03
C LEU A 93 15.27 -13.82 15.68
N ALA A 94 16.28 -14.66 15.89
CA ALA A 94 16.15 -15.93 16.59
C ALA A 94 17.34 -16.17 17.52
N GLY A 95 17.27 -17.18 18.38
CA GLY A 95 18.39 -17.60 19.23
C GLY A 95 18.94 -16.46 20.09
N GLU A 96 20.26 -16.30 20.13
CA GLU A 96 20.93 -15.26 20.93
C GLU A 96 20.56 -13.84 20.49
N ALA A 97 20.45 -13.59 19.17
CA ALA A 97 20.12 -12.28 18.62
C ALA A 97 18.76 -11.77 19.14
N LEU A 98 17.76 -12.66 19.18
CA LEU A 98 16.46 -12.36 19.79
C LEU A 98 16.61 -12.06 21.29
N GLY A 99 17.36 -12.88 22.02
CA GLY A 99 17.57 -12.71 23.46
C GLY A 99 18.17 -11.35 23.81
N THR A 100 19.20 -10.94 23.08
CA THR A 100 19.87 -9.65 23.28
C THR A 100 18.95 -8.48 23.00
N ILE A 101 18.18 -8.51 21.90
CA ILE A 101 17.24 -7.44 21.56
C ILE A 101 16.14 -7.34 22.60
N LEU A 102 15.53 -8.46 23.00
CA LEU A 102 14.46 -8.45 23.99
C LEU A 102 14.96 -7.92 25.34
N LYS A 103 16.15 -8.32 25.78
CA LYS A 103 16.77 -7.78 26.99
C LYS A 103 16.99 -6.27 26.90
N ASN A 104 17.52 -5.78 25.78
CA ASN A 104 17.79 -4.35 25.58
C ASN A 104 16.50 -3.51 25.59
N GLN A 105 15.37 -4.10 25.17
CA GLN A 105 14.06 -3.44 25.12
C GLN A 105 13.18 -3.75 26.35
N ASN A 106 13.72 -4.46 27.36
CA ASN A 106 12.97 -4.93 28.53
C ASN A 106 11.69 -5.72 28.18
N LEU A 107 11.79 -6.60 27.19
CA LEU A 107 10.71 -7.45 26.71
C LEU A 107 10.95 -8.91 27.11
N ALA A 108 9.86 -9.63 27.41
CA ALA A 108 9.91 -11.05 27.74
C ALA A 108 9.94 -11.95 26.49
N ARG A 109 10.48 -13.16 26.62
CA ARG A 109 10.31 -14.24 25.62
C ARG A 109 8.96 -14.94 25.73
N THR A 110 8.24 -14.73 26.82
CA THR A 110 6.94 -15.34 27.07
C THR A 110 5.84 -14.29 27.08
N VAL A 111 4.70 -14.63 26.50
CA VAL A 111 3.48 -13.81 26.49
C VAL A 111 2.40 -14.65 27.13
N GLU A 112 1.92 -14.27 28.30
CA GLU A 112 0.83 -14.97 28.98
C GLU A 112 -0.51 -14.49 28.43
N ASP A 113 -1.46 -15.43 28.30
CA ASP A 113 -2.87 -15.09 28.18
C ASP A 113 -3.29 -14.34 29.46
N PRO A 114 -3.96 -13.17 29.38
CA PRO A 114 -4.51 -12.44 30.52
C PRO A 114 -5.34 -13.30 31.50
N ASP A 115 -5.98 -14.37 31.02
CA ASP A 115 -6.75 -15.29 31.87
C ASP A 115 -5.88 -16.38 32.56
N GLY A 116 -4.57 -16.39 32.33
CA GLY A 116 -3.64 -17.37 32.89
C GLY A 116 -3.83 -18.81 32.39
N ARG A 117 -4.49 -18.99 31.24
CA ARG A 117 -4.81 -20.33 30.70
C ARG A 117 -3.66 -20.95 29.92
N ALA A 118 -2.89 -20.12 29.24
CA ALA A 118 -1.80 -20.54 28.38
C ALA A 118 -0.70 -19.47 28.31
N VAL A 119 0.48 -19.90 27.88
CA VAL A 119 1.63 -19.03 27.64
C VAL A 119 2.21 -19.30 26.26
N PHE A 120 2.50 -18.23 25.52
CA PHE A 120 3.22 -18.31 24.26
C PHE A 120 4.72 -18.12 24.50
N HIS A 121 5.51 -19.09 24.06
CA HIS A 121 6.96 -19.07 24.07
C HIS A 121 7.45 -18.62 22.70
N LEU A 122 8.08 -17.44 22.64
CA LEU A 122 8.58 -16.84 21.41
C LEU A 122 9.94 -17.43 21.02
N ASP A 123 9.99 -18.03 19.82
CA ASP A 123 11.21 -18.62 19.26
C ASP A 123 11.90 -17.67 18.27
N ALA A 124 11.12 -17.00 17.41
CA ALA A 124 11.64 -16.10 16.40
C ALA A 124 10.68 -14.94 16.08
N ILE A 125 11.25 -13.81 15.68
CA ILE A 125 10.56 -12.67 15.08
C ILE A 125 11.13 -12.46 13.68
N ASP A 126 10.28 -12.52 12.66
CA ASP A 126 10.62 -12.16 11.28
C ASP A 126 9.98 -10.83 10.92
N ILE A 127 10.77 -9.85 10.49
CA ILE A 127 10.30 -8.50 10.13
C ILE A 127 10.60 -8.28 8.65
N ARG A 128 9.59 -7.87 7.87
CA ARG A 128 9.76 -7.56 6.45
C ARG A 128 9.25 -6.17 6.13
N LEU A 129 10.01 -5.42 5.35
CA LEU A 129 9.61 -4.11 4.86
C LEU A 129 9.22 -4.21 3.39
N TYR A 130 8.20 -3.44 3.00
CA TYR A 130 7.66 -3.38 1.66
C TYR A 130 7.78 -1.95 1.14
N ASP A 131 7.85 -1.81 -0.18
CA ASP A 131 8.13 -0.53 -0.83
C ASP A 131 7.08 0.55 -0.56
N MET A 132 5.84 0.15 -0.29
CA MET A 132 4.70 1.07 -0.20
C MET A 132 4.52 1.74 1.17
N GLY A 133 5.52 1.70 2.07
CA GLY A 133 5.42 2.29 3.41
C GLY A 133 4.86 1.36 4.49
N TYR A 134 4.76 0.06 4.18
CA TYR A 134 4.26 -0.97 5.09
C TYR A 134 5.36 -1.97 5.44
N GLY A 135 5.17 -2.66 6.55
CA GLY A 135 5.95 -3.80 6.98
C GLY A 135 5.06 -4.88 7.53
N SER A 136 5.57 -6.11 7.61
CA SER A 136 4.94 -7.19 8.35
C SER A 136 5.88 -7.72 9.41
N VAL A 137 5.30 -8.23 10.49
CA VAL A 137 5.99 -9.04 11.49
C VAL A 137 5.33 -10.40 11.59
N THR A 138 6.14 -11.44 11.68
CA THR A 138 5.73 -12.78 12.05
C THR A 138 6.41 -13.17 13.35
N PHE A 139 5.63 -13.46 14.38
CA PHE A 139 6.11 -14.09 15.60
C PHE A 139 5.87 -15.59 15.49
N THR A 140 6.93 -16.39 15.57
CA THR A 140 6.86 -17.85 15.53
C THR A 140 7.20 -18.40 16.91
N GLY A 141 6.42 -19.38 17.36
CA GLY A 141 6.69 -20.04 18.63
C GLY A 141 5.64 -21.07 18.99
N GLN A 142 5.53 -21.34 20.30
CA GLN A 142 4.68 -22.40 20.82
C GLN A 142 3.76 -21.92 21.93
N ILE A 143 2.49 -22.29 21.89
CA ILE A 143 1.57 -22.10 23.01
C ILE A 143 1.61 -23.34 23.91
N GLU A 144 1.87 -23.13 25.20
CA GLU A 144 1.78 -24.14 26.25
C GLU A 144 0.53 -23.92 27.12
N GLY A 145 -0.27 -24.96 27.34
CA GLY A 145 -1.44 -24.88 28.22
C GLY A 145 -1.06 -25.04 29.70
N HIS A 146 -1.55 -24.16 30.58
CA HIS A 146 -1.41 -24.33 32.03
C HIS A 146 -2.49 -25.26 32.62
N LYS A 147 -3.54 -25.51 31.84
CA LYS A 147 -4.61 -26.48 32.09
C LYS A 147 -5.07 -27.07 30.76
N ASP A 148 -5.93 -28.08 30.82
CA ASP A 148 -6.54 -28.65 29.62
C ASP A 148 -7.49 -27.62 28.98
N LEU A 149 -7.31 -27.41 27.68
CA LEU A 149 -8.12 -26.50 26.86
C LEU A 149 -8.80 -27.29 25.76
N ASP A 150 -10.11 -27.07 25.59
CA ASP A 150 -10.80 -27.47 24.37
C ASP A 150 -10.41 -26.54 23.20
N VAL A 151 -10.97 -26.80 22.02
CA VAL A 151 -10.62 -26.07 20.79
C VAL A 151 -11.01 -24.59 20.86
N ASP A 152 -12.14 -24.26 21.50
CA ASP A 152 -12.65 -22.90 21.59
C ASP A 152 -11.85 -22.09 22.62
N ALA A 153 -11.53 -22.69 23.77
CA ALA A 153 -10.67 -22.10 24.80
C ALA A 153 -9.24 -21.91 24.30
N TYR A 154 -8.70 -22.84 23.50
CA TYR A 154 -7.39 -22.69 22.87
C TYR A 154 -7.38 -21.53 21.85
N ARG A 155 -8.41 -21.44 21.01
CA ARG A 155 -8.57 -20.34 20.04
C ARG A 155 -8.66 -18.97 20.75
N ASP A 156 -9.48 -18.88 21.79
CA ASP A 156 -9.63 -17.65 22.58
C ASP A 156 -8.33 -17.26 23.31
N ALA A 157 -7.61 -18.23 23.89
CA ALA A 157 -6.31 -17.97 24.49
C ALA A 157 -5.29 -17.43 23.47
N ALA A 158 -5.24 -18.01 22.27
CA ALA A 158 -4.37 -17.53 21.19
C ALA A 158 -4.75 -16.11 20.73
N GLU A 159 -6.04 -15.78 20.69
CA GLU A 159 -6.52 -14.43 20.37
C GLU A 159 -6.10 -13.41 21.43
N LYS A 160 -6.26 -13.72 22.72
CA LYS A 160 -5.84 -12.82 23.79
C LYS A 160 -4.32 -12.61 23.82
N ILE A 161 -3.54 -13.67 23.62
CA ILE A 161 -2.08 -13.56 23.45
C ILE A 161 -1.73 -12.64 22.28
N SER A 162 -2.47 -12.70 21.17
CA SER A 162 -2.21 -11.86 20.00
C SER A 162 -2.36 -10.36 20.29
N SER A 163 -3.25 -9.99 21.22
CA SER A 163 -3.47 -8.59 21.62
C SER A 163 -2.26 -8.00 22.36
N GLU A 164 -1.52 -8.85 23.09
CA GLU A 164 -0.32 -8.46 23.84
C GLU A 164 0.92 -8.28 22.94
N LEU A 165 0.90 -8.75 21.69
CA LEU A 165 2.06 -8.70 20.80
C LEU A 165 2.41 -7.27 20.33
N SER A 166 1.47 -6.33 20.46
CA SER A 166 1.70 -4.91 20.18
C SER A 166 2.83 -4.30 21.04
N ARG A 167 3.10 -4.86 22.23
CA ARG A 167 4.20 -4.43 23.12
C ARG A 167 5.60 -4.57 22.51
N TYR A 168 5.76 -5.41 21.47
CA TYR A 168 7.04 -5.61 20.77
C TYR A 168 7.35 -4.50 19.75
N ARG A 169 6.47 -3.50 19.60
CA ARG A 169 6.66 -2.31 18.74
C ARG A 169 8.08 -1.71 18.76
N PRO A 170 8.77 -1.55 19.92
CA PRO A 170 10.13 -1.01 19.94
C PRO A 170 11.14 -1.81 19.10
N VAL A 171 10.94 -3.12 18.96
CA VAL A 171 11.79 -4.00 18.12
C VAL A 171 11.65 -3.66 16.64
N PHE A 172 10.42 -3.39 16.19
CA PHE A 172 10.12 -3.08 14.78
C PHE A 172 10.58 -1.67 14.44
N LEU A 173 10.31 -0.71 15.33
CA LEU A 173 10.78 0.67 15.17
C LEU A 173 12.29 0.76 15.00
N GLY A 174 13.06 0.09 15.89
CA GLY A 174 14.51 0.08 15.76
C GLY A 174 15.00 -0.55 14.44
N THR A 175 14.26 -1.54 13.92
CA THR A 175 14.55 -2.14 12.61
C THR A 175 14.26 -1.14 11.49
N PHE A 176 13.13 -0.44 11.53
CA PHE A 176 12.73 0.52 10.51
C PHE A 176 13.64 1.74 10.47
N GLU A 177 14.00 2.29 11.62
CA GLU A 177 14.95 3.39 11.72
C GLU A 177 16.32 3.01 11.15
N HIS A 178 16.77 1.78 11.41
CA HIS A 178 18.06 1.31 10.90
C HIS A 178 18.05 1.20 9.37
N VAL A 179 16.98 0.65 8.78
CA VAL A 179 16.82 0.61 7.31
C VAL A 179 16.71 2.03 6.75
N ALA A 180 15.87 2.88 7.33
CA ALA A 180 15.63 4.24 6.86
C ALA A 180 16.89 5.13 6.86
N ARG A 181 17.84 4.89 7.79
CA ARG A 181 19.15 5.57 7.81
C ARG A 181 20.15 5.04 6.79
N THR A 182 19.93 3.82 6.31
CA THR A 182 20.88 3.10 5.44
C THR A 182 20.48 3.20 3.96
N VAL A 183 19.18 3.28 3.66
CA VAL A 183 18.67 3.47 2.29
C VAL A 183 19.13 4.82 1.74
N LYS A 184 19.58 4.84 0.49
CA LYS A 184 20.07 6.07 -0.16
C LYS A 184 18.90 7.02 -0.44
N PRO A 185 19.02 8.33 -0.20
CA PRO A 185 17.91 9.28 -0.34
C PRO A 185 17.23 9.28 -1.71
N GLU A 186 17.98 9.00 -2.78
CA GLU A 186 17.45 8.93 -4.16
C GLU A 186 16.43 7.80 -4.39
N PHE A 187 16.38 6.80 -3.51
CA PHE A 187 15.42 5.69 -3.57
C PHE A 187 14.27 5.85 -2.58
N VAL A 188 14.19 6.99 -1.89
CA VAL A 188 13.20 7.23 -0.86
C VAL A 188 12.21 8.26 -1.37
N SER A 189 10.99 7.81 -1.66
CA SER A 189 9.89 8.72 -2.01
C SER A 189 9.35 9.46 -0.78
N LEU A 190 9.32 8.77 0.37
CA LEU A 190 8.81 9.33 1.62
C LEU A 190 9.47 8.65 2.82
N ASN A 191 9.93 9.44 3.78
CA ASN A 191 10.51 8.94 5.02
C ASN A 191 9.87 9.66 6.21
N PHE A 192 9.24 8.90 7.09
CA PHE A 192 8.67 9.41 8.34
C PHE A 192 9.67 9.39 9.50
N HIS A 193 10.82 8.73 9.31
CA HIS A 193 11.93 8.69 10.28
C HIS A 193 12.94 9.83 10.08
N GLY A 194 12.83 10.57 8.97
CA GLY A 194 13.71 11.69 8.64
C GLY A 194 12.90 12.88 8.13
N ASN A 195 13.45 14.09 8.24
CA ASN A 195 12.80 15.32 7.76
C ASN A 195 12.92 15.46 6.23
N LEU A 196 12.41 14.49 5.46
CA LEU A 196 12.26 14.66 4.02
C LEU A 196 11.01 15.50 3.73
N PRO A 197 11.08 16.45 2.76
CA PRO A 197 9.94 17.26 2.39
C PRO A 197 8.90 16.40 1.66
N SER A 198 7.86 15.98 2.38
CA SER A 198 6.60 15.60 1.78
C SER A 198 5.80 16.87 1.44
N SER A 199 5.07 16.84 0.32
CA SER A 199 4.05 17.86 0.06
C SER A 199 3.02 17.84 1.20
N ASP A 200 2.45 19.01 1.52
CA ASP A 200 1.54 19.19 2.65
C ASP A 200 0.32 18.24 2.60
N TYR A 201 -0.05 17.78 1.41
CA TYR A 201 -1.13 16.81 1.22
C TYR A 201 -0.80 15.45 1.87
N TRP A 202 0.37 14.86 1.57
CA TRP A 202 0.78 13.55 2.11
C TRP A 202 1.12 13.60 3.60
N ARG A 203 1.44 14.77 4.15
CA ARG A 203 1.58 14.94 5.60
C ARG A 203 0.25 14.75 6.33
N ASN A 204 -0.83 15.20 5.72
CA ASN A 204 -2.16 15.25 6.34
C ASN A 204 -3.04 14.04 6.01
N SER A 205 -2.69 13.23 5.00
CA SER A 205 -3.43 12.00 4.63
C SER A 205 -3.07 10.77 5.48
N ASN A 206 -2.19 10.94 6.47
CA ASN A 206 -1.73 9.81 7.27
C ASN A 206 -2.81 9.30 8.22
N LEU A 207 -3.07 7.99 8.13
CA LEU A 207 -3.63 7.15 9.19
C LEU A 207 -3.33 7.71 10.59
N GLY A 208 -4.36 7.73 11.44
CA GLY A 208 -4.22 7.96 12.87
C GLY A 208 -3.46 6.86 13.64
N GLN A 209 -2.83 5.90 12.95
CA GLN A 209 -1.94 4.90 13.55
C GLN A 209 -0.47 5.30 13.39
N SER A 210 0.29 5.15 14.46
CA SER A 210 1.69 5.52 14.49
C SER A 210 2.51 4.47 13.73
N VAL A 211 3.68 4.89 13.22
CA VAL A 211 4.66 3.95 12.66
C VAL A 211 4.96 2.85 13.69
N GLY A 212 5.06 1.60 13.24
CA GLY A 212 5.32 0.43 14.08
C GLY A 212 4.12 -0.15 14.83
N ASP A 213 2.94 0.48 14.78
CA ASP A 213 1.72 -0.11 15.33
C ASP A 213 1.22 -1.24 14.43
N LEU A 214 0.79 -2.35 15.05
CA LEU A 214 0.16 -3.45 14.35
C LEU A 214 -1.31 -3.09 14.07
N PHE A 215 -1.75 -3.25 12.83
CA PHE A 215 -3.15 -3.00 12.48
C PHE A 215 -4.06 -4.10 13.03
N TRP A 216 -3.64 -5.35 12.88
CA TRP A 216 -4.27 -6.55 13.43
C TRP A 216 -3.25 -7.69 13.49
N VAL A 217 -3.64 -8.84 14.03
CA VAL A 217 -2.78 -10.03 14.08
C VAL A 217 -3.55 -11.25 13.59
N HIS A 218 -3.08 -11.83 12.50
CA HIS A 218 -3.57 -13.09 11.94
C HIS A 218 -2.84 -14.28 12.55
N ARG A 219 -3.59 -15.24 13.08
CA ARG A 219 -3.08 -16.46 13.74
C ARG A 219 -3.04 -17.62 12.76
N VAL A 220 -1.88 -18.26 12.63
CA VAL A 220 -1.70 -19.46 11.82
C VAL A 220 -1.32 -20.62 12.73
N PHE A 221 -2.25 -21.55 12.93
CA PHE A 221 -2.06 -22.73 13.74
C PHE A 221 -1.36 -23.83 12.93
N LEU A 222 -0.32 -24.43 13.50
CA LEU A 222 0.45 -25.52 12.88
C LEU A 222 0.21 -26.81 13.67
N ILE A 223 -0.51 -27.74 13.07
CA ILE A 223 -0.94 -28.98 13.74
C ILE A 223 -0.21 -30.19 13.15
N GLU A 224 0.88 -30.55 13.81
CA GLU A 224 1.61 -31.78 13.50
C GLU A 224 0.81 -33.03 13.93
N CYS A 225 0.76 -34.00 13.02
CA CYS A 225 0.19 -35.33 13.23
C CYS A 225 1.28 -36.40 13.07
N ALA A 226 1.35 -37.32 14.03
CA ALA A 226 2.32 -38.41 14.06
C ALA A 226 1.94 -39.59 13.14
N SER A 227 0.66 -39.70 12.75
CA SER A 227 0.17 -40.75 11.85
C SER A 227 -1.00 -40.27 10.99
N HIS A 228 -1.20 -40.95 9.85
CA HIS A 228 -2.33 -40.71 8.97
C HIS A 228 -3.70 -40.80 9.67
N GLN A 229 -3.90 -41.75 10.59
CA GLN A 229 -5.15 -41.86 11.36
C GLN A 229 -5.39 -40.62 12.25
N GLN A 230 -4.34 -40.10 12.86
CA GLN A 230 -4.42 -38.86 13.64
C GLN A 230 -4.71 -37.66 12.74
N PHE A 231 -4.10 -37.61 11.56
CA PHE A 231 -4.36 -36.58 10.54
C PHE A 231 -5.83 -36.55 10.14
N THR A 232 -6.43 -37.68 9.73
CA THR A 232 -7.84 -37.74 9.33
C THR A 232 -8.77 -37.25 10.44
N ARG A 233 -8.50 -37.63 11.70
CA ARG A 233 -9.32 -37.20 12.85
C ARG A 233 -9.14 -35.72 13.19
N LYS A 234 -7.89 -35.22 13.21
CA LYS A 234 -7.60 -33.84 13.59
C LYS A 234 -8.03 -32.85 12.51
N ARG A 235 -8.00 -33.24 11.22
CA ARG A 235 -8.40 -32.41 10.08
C ARG A 235 -9.77 -31.76 10.29
N GLU A 236 -10.79 -32.54 10.63
CA GLU A 236 -12.15 -32.03 10.83
C GLU A 236 -12.29 -31.19 12.12
N LEU A 237 -11.62 -31.60 13.19
CA LEU A 237 -11.64 -30.85 14.45
C LEU A 237 -10.98 -29.47 14.30
N CYS A 238 -9.88 -29.39 13.56
CA CYS A 238 -9.10 -28.16 13.40
C CYS A 238 -9.80 -27.10 12.55
N LYS A 239 -10.81 -27.46 11.74
CA LYS A 239 -11.65 -26.47 11.04
C LYS A 239 -12.30 -25.48 12.01
N LYS A 240 -12.61 -25.90 13.25
CA LYS A 240 -13.18 -25.04 14.30
C LYS A 240 -12.25 -23.91 14.78
N LEU A 241 -10.94 -24.04 14.53
CA LEU A 241 -9.99 -22.97 14.81
C LEU A 241 -10.13 -21.80 13.84
N VAL A 242 -10.68 -22.06 12.66
CA VAL A 242 -10.86 -21.06 11.60
C VAL A 242 -12.23 -20.44 11.73
N TYR A 243 -12.28 -19.11 11.70
CA TYR A 243 -13.55 -18.40 11.61
C TYR A 243 -14.07 -18.51 10.17
N SER A 244 -15.30 -18.98 10.01
CA SER A 244 -16.06 -18.94 8.77
C SER A 244 -17.38 -18.23 9.06
N GLU A 245 -17.79 -17.31 8.18
CA GLU A 245 -19.17 -16.84 8.22
C GLU A 245 -20.11 -18.03 7.98
N ALA A 246 -21.28 -18.03 8.62
CA ALA A 246 -22.12 -19.21 8.82
C ALA A 246 -22.60 -19.94 7.54
N GLU A 247 -22.29 -19.42 6.35
CA GLU A 247 -22.66 -19.96 5.04
C GLU A 247 -21.46 -20.42 4.18
N GLU A 248 -20.21 -20.11 4.56
CA GLU A 248 -19.04 -20.56 3.79
C GLU A 248 -18.52 -21.91 4.27
N VAL A 249 -18.54 -22.91 3.37
CA VAL A 249 -17.86 -24.18 3.57
C VAL A 249 -16.35 -23.93 3.48
N LEU A 250 -15.64 -24.12 4.60
CA LEU A 250 -14.18 -24.10 4.64
C LEU A 250 -13.63 -25.28 3.82
N GLU A 251 -13.17 -24.98 2.61
CA GLU A 251 -12.56 -25.96 1.71
C GLU A 251 -11.07 -26.15 2.00
N ASP A 252 -10.59 -27.38 1.79
CA ASP A 252 -9.17 -27.69 1.91
C ASP A 252 -8.42 -27.16 0.68
N SER A 253 -7.51 -26.22 0.92
CA SER A 253 -6.72 -25.56 -0.12
C SER A 253 -5.41 -26.28 -0.44
N SER A 254 -5.19 -27.50 0.07
CA SER A 254 -3.99 -28.29 -0.23
C SER A 254 -4.01 -28.90 -1.64
N ILE A 255 -2.83 -29.07 -2.23
CA ILE A 255 -2.64 -29.87 -3.44
C ILE A 255 -2.55 -31.36 -3.11
N ASN A 256 -2.02 -31.69 -1.93
CA ASN A 256 -1.89 -33.07 -1.45
C ASN A 256 -2.77 -33.30 -0.20
N PRO A 257 -4.10 -33.45 -0.36
CA PRO A 257 -5.06 -33.56 0.75
C PRO A 257 -4.93 -34.84 1.58
N GLN A 258 -4.05 -35.76 1.20
CA GLN A 258 -3.82 -37.02 1.91
C GLN A 258 -2.91 -36.85 3.13
N HIS A 259 -2.00 -35.86 3.09
CA HIS A 259 -0.96 -35.66 4.10
C HIS A 259 -0.86 -34.22 4.61
N LEU A 260 -1.55 -33.30 3.94
CA LEU A 260 -1.59 -31.88 4.26
C LEU A 260 -3.02 -31.40 4.09
N SER A 261 -3.54 -30.65 5.04
CA SER A 261 -4.78 -29.90 4.87
C SER A 261 -4.55 -28.45 5.27
N VAL A 262 -4.97 -27.55 4.40
CA VAL A 262 -4.78 -26.11 4.57
C VAL A 262 -6.14 -25.44 4.57
N TYR A 263 -6.44 -24.72 5.65
CA TYR A 263 -7.68 -23.97 5.80
C TYR A 263 -7.35 -22.50 6.05
N PRO A 264 -7.30 -21.70 4.97
CA PRO A 264 -7.21 -20.25 5.09
C PRO A 264 -8.55 -19.69 5.56
N GLY A 265 -8.54 -18.72 6.47
CA GLY A 265 -9.76 -18.01 6.88
C GLY A 265 -9.48 -16.56 7.25
N ASN A 266 -10.45 -15.91 7.88
CA ASN A 266 -10.33 -14.53 8.34
C ASN A 266 -9.84 -14.48 9.79
N GLY A 267 -8.71 -13.81 10.03
CA GLY A 267 -8.05 -13.69 11.35
C GLY A 267 -7.38 -14.96 11.88
N ASN A 268 -7.90 -16.13 11.54
CA ASN A 268 -7.34 -17.44 11.89
C ASN A 268 -7.19 -18.30 10.62
N SER A 269 -6.07 -19.00 10.50
CA SER A 269 -5.88 -20.07 9.52
C SER A 269 -5.21 -21.26 10.17
N VAL A 270 -5.35 -22.45 9.59
CA VAL A 270 -4.69 -23.65 10.13
C VAL A 270 -4.07 -24.51 9.03
N VAL A 271 -2.91 -25.07 9.34
CA VAL A 271 -2.25 -26.14 8.58
C VAL A 271 -2.26 -27.39 9.45
N VAL A 272 -2.81 -28.48 8.94
CA VAL A 272 -2.72 -29.80 9.55
C VAL A 272 -1.85 -30.66 8.66
N TYR A 273 -0.80 -31.28 9.19
CA TYR A 273 0.14 -32.04 8.37
C TYR A 273 0.65 -33.30 9.07
N GLU A 274 1.04 -34.28 8.27
CA GLU A 274 1.74 -35.48 8.74
C GLU A 274 3.25 -35.25 8.71
N LYS A 275 3.91 -35.46 9.87
CA LYS A 275 5.31 -35.06 10.14
C LYS A 275 6.32 -35.46 9.07
N ASN A 276 6.19 -36.67 8.52
CA ASN A 276 7.17 -37.26 7.61
C ASN A 276 6.71 -37.26 6.13
N ALA A 277 5.52 -36.75 5.85
CA ALA A 277 4.94 -36.80 4.50
C ALA A 277 4.80 -35.40 3.87
N ALA A 278 4.58 -34.36 4.68
CA ALA A 278 4.50 -32.98 4.19
C ALA A 278 5.88 -32.32 4.08
N ARG A 279 6.13 -31.59 3.00
CA ARG A 279 7.40 -30.87 2.83
C ARG A 279 7.38 -29.58 3.66
N PRO A 280 8.50 -29.19 4.31
CA PRO A 280 8.56 -27.94 5.09
C PRO A 280 8.15 -26.68 4.31
N GLN A 281 8.45 -26.66 3.00
CA GLN A 281 8.06 -25.57 2.10
C GLN A 281 6.53 -25.46 1.99
N GLU A 282 5.81 -26.57 1.87
CA GLU A 282 4.35 -26.59 1.76
C GLU A 282 3.68 -26.13 3.06
N ILE A 283 4.25 -26.51 4.21
CA ILE A 283 3.78 -26.10 5.54
C ILE A 283 3.93 -24.58 5.70
N SER A 284 5.05 -24.01 5.24
CA SER A 284 5.34 -22.58 5.35
C SER A 284 4.67 -21.70 4.28
N THR A 285 4.11 -22.28 3.20
CA THR A 285 3.43 -21.52 2.14
C THR A 285 2.28 -20.68 2.69
N LEU A 286 1.43 -21.24 3.57
CA LEU A 286 0.31 -20.49 4.15
C LEU A 286 0.76 -19.25 4.91
N HIS A 287 1.81 -19.36 5.72
CA HIS A 287 2.37 -18.22 6.45
C HIS A 287 2.81 -17.10 5.50
N SER A 288 3.46 -17.49 4.39
CA SER A 288 3.91 -16.52 3.39
C SER A 288 2.75 -15.83 2.67
N MET A 289 1.70 -16.57 2.33
CA MET A 289 0.50 -16.02 1.67
C MET A 289 -0.29 -15.11 2.60
N VAL A 290 -0.55 -15.52 3.85
CA VAL A 290 -1.24 -14.70 4.86
C VAL A 290 -0.49 -13.38 5.07
N ARG A 291 0.84 -13.44 5.18
CA ARG A 291 1.66 -12.24 5.35
C ARG A 291 1.58 -11.29 4.16
N ALA A 292 1.69 -11.81 2.93
CA ALA A 292 1.57 -10.98 1.74
C ALA A 292 0.15 -10.38 1.65
N GLN A 293 -0.88 -11.18 1.85
CA GLN A 293 -2.27 -10.74 1.81
C GLN A 293 -2.55 -9.65 2.85
N ASN A 294 -2.02 -9.76 4.07
CA ASN A 294 -2.11 -8.71 5.09
C ASN A 294 -1.59 -7.36 4.59
N ILE A 295 -0.48 -7.36 3.84
CA ILE A 295 0.12 -6.13 3.31
C ILE A 295 -0.70 -5.55 2.17
N PHE A 296 -1.15 -6.39 1.23
CA PHE A 296 -2.01 -5.90 0.17
C PHE A 296 -3.35 -5.40 0.71
N TYR A 297 -3.93 -6.08 1.69
CA TYR A 297 -5.18 -5.67 2.31
C TYR A 297 -5.05 -4.31 3.01
N VAL A 298 -4.03 -4.14 3.88
CA VAL A 298 -3.85 -2.84 4.57
C VAL A 298 -3.55 -1.72 3.58
N THR A 299 -2.74 -2.00 2.55
CA THR A 299 -2.42 -1.01 1.52
C THR A 299 -3.64 -0.62 0.71
N ALA A 300 -4.49 -1.58 0.34
CA ALA A 300 -5.74 -1.32 -0.36
C ALA A 300 -6.71 -0.49 0.51
N GLU A 301 -6.82 -0.80 1.81
CA GLU A 301 -7.66 -0.03 2.74
C GLU A 301 -7.20 1.42 2.87
N ASP A 302 -5.89 1.62 2.97
CA ASP A 302 -5.33 2.96 3.04
C ASP A 302 -5.51 3.75 1.75
N ILE A 303 -5.34 3.09 0.60
CA ILE A 303 -5.61 3.70 -0.69
C ILE A 303 -7.11 4.05 -0.81
N ASP A 304 -8.00 3.15 -0.44
CA ASP A 304 -9.44 3.35 -0.51
C ASP A 304 -9.91 4.55 0.34
N ARG A 305 -9.35 4.70 1.53
CA ARG A 305 -9.61 5.82 2.43
C ARG A 305 -9.04 7.13 1.89
N ASP A 306 -7.80 7.13 1.44
CA ASP A 306 -7.14 8.32 0.90
C ASP A 306 -7.89 8.82 -0.36
N MET A 307 -8.38 7.91 -1.22
CA MET A 307 -9.26 8.27 -2.35
C MET A 307 -10.57 8.91 -1.90
N PHE A 308 -11.16 8.42 -0.80
CA PHE A 308 -12.37 9.00 -0.26
C PHE A 308 -12.14 10.45 0.23
N TYR A 309 -11.04 10.70 0.94
CA TYR A 309 -10.66 12.06 1.35
C TYR A 309 -10.35 12.95 0.15
N LEU A 310 -9.59 12.44 -0.83
CA LEU A 310 -9.27 13.16 -2.06
C LEU A 310 -10.55 13.57 -2.81
N SER A 311 -11.45 12.61 -3.04
CA SER A 311 -12.73 12.84 -3.72
C SER A 311 -13.56 13.93 -3.02
N ASN A 312 -13.67 13.87 -1.70
CA ASN A 312 -14.39 14.87 -0.91
C ASN A 312 -13.74 16.26 -0.96
N GLN A 313 -12.41 16.33 -0.91
CA GLN A 313 -11.70 17.61 -1.03
C GLN A 313 -11.89 18.22 -2.42
N LEU A 314 -11.72 17.41 -3.47
CA LEU A 314 -11.87 17.86 -4.85
C LEU A 314 -13.30 18.31 -5.16
N ASP A 315 -14.32 17.62 -4.65
CA ASP A 315 -15.73 18.01 -4.86
C ASP A 315 -16.05 19.36 -4.21
N ARG A 316 -15.46 19.69 -3.05
CA ARG A 316 -15.62 21.01 -2.40
C ARG A 316 -15.03 22.14 -3.23
N SER A 317 -13.96 21.87 -3.97
CA SER A 317 -13.24 22.86 -4.79
C SER A 317 -13.63 22.85 -6.27
N LYS A 318 -14.64 22.07 -6.67
CA LYS A 318 -14.98 21.81 -8.09
C LYS A 318 -15.28 23.04 -8.95
N HIS A 319 -15.58 24.18 -8.33
CA HIS A 319 -15.87 25.45 -9.00
C HIS A 319 -14.79 26.52 -8.79
N SER A 320 -13.60 26.12 -8.31
CA SER A 320 -12.49 27.05 -8.17
C SER A 320 -12.12 27.68 -9.52
N THR A 321 -11.90 28.99 -9.51
CA THR A 321 -11.34 29.71 -10.66
C THR A 321 -9.86 30.04 -10.48
N ASP A 322 -9.23 29.55 -9.41
CA ASP A 322 -7.80 29.71 -9.15
C ASP A 322 -7.00 28.66 -9.93
N MET A 323 -6.24 29.13 -10.92
CA MET A 323 -5.42 28.29 -11.78
C MET A 323 -4.37 27.50 -11.00
N LYS A 324 -3.73 28.11 -9.99
CA LYS A 324 -2.68 27.43 -9.22
C LYS A 324 -3.25 26.29 -8.38
N LEU A 325 -4.45 26.50 -7.83
CA LEU A 325 -5.15 25.46 -7.08
C LEU A 325 -5.56 24.30 -8.00
N LEU A 326 -6.07 24.59 -9.19
CA LEU A 326 -6.44 23.55 -10.18
C LEU A 326 -5.21 22.76 -10.67
N GLU A 327 -4.07 23.42 -10.89
CA GLU A 327 -2.79 22.76 -11.22
C GLU A 327 -2.34 21.83 -10.10
N ALA A 328 -2.30 22.31 -8.85
CA ALA A 328 -1.93 21.49 -7.70
C ALA A 328 -2.88 20.28 -7.51
N GLN A 329 -4.18 20.46 -7.74
CA GLN A 329 -5.16 19.38 -7.67
C GLN A 329 -4.96 18.35 -8.79
N SER A 330 -4.67 18.81 -9.99
CA SER A 330 -4.35 17.97 -11.14
C SER A 330 -3.12 17.10 -10.86
N GLU A 331 -2.05 17.68 -10.32
CA GLU A 331 -0.84 16.95 -9.94
C GLU A 331 -1.13 15.87 -8.90
N ILE A 332 -1.87 16.20 -7.83
CA ILE A 332 -2.25 15.24 -6.79
C ILE A 332 -3.05 14.08 -7.38
N ILE A 333 -3.99 14.35 -8.29
CA ILE A 333 -4.79 13.30 -8.92
C ILE A 333 -3.91 12.38 -9.77
N ILE A 334 -3.02 12.94 -10.59
CA ILE A 334 -2.12 12.16 -11.45
C ILE A 334 -1.22 11.26 -10.59
N ASP A 335 -0.60 11.81 -9.54
CA ASP A 335 0.25 11.04 -8.62
C ASP A 335 -0.52 9.89 -7.99
N TYR A 336 -1.75 10.17 -7.55
CA TYR A 336 -2.59 9.18 -6.89
C TYR A 336 -3.04 8.06 -7.84
N GLN A 337 -3.49 8.40 -9.04
CA GLN A 337 -3.81 7.44 -10.09
C GLN A 337 -2.58 6.57 -10.42
N SER A 338 -1.41 7.20 -10.53
CA SER A 338 -0.15 6.51 -10.77
C SER A 338 0.20 5.52 -9.66
N LYS A 339 -0.04 5.89 -8.40
CA LYS A 339 0.16 5.03 -7.22
C LYS A 339 -0.79 3.83 -7.22
N VAL A 340 -2.08 4.04 -7.49
CA VAL A 340 -3.07 2.94 -7.50
C VAL A 340 -2.80 1.96 -8.63
N THR A 341 -2.55 2.46 -9.84
CA THR A 341 -2.22 1.61 -11.00
C THR A 341 -0.95 0.79 -10.73
N PHE A 342 0.07 1.41 -10.14
CA PHE A 342 1.29 0.71 -9.75
C PHE A 342 1.02 -0.38 -8.70
N PHE A 343 0.25 -0.06 -7.66
CA PHE A 343 -0.13 -1.01 -6.62
C PHE A 343 -0.88 -2.23 -7.19
N LYS A 344 -1.85 -2.00 -8.09
CA LYS A 344 -2.54 -3.09 -8.79
C LYS A 344 -1.59 -3.93 -9.63
N GLY A 345 -0.66 -3.28 -10.35
CA GLY A 345 0.37 -3.99 -11.11
C GLY A 345 1.26 -4.88 -10.24
N VAL A 346 1.63 -4.42 -9.03
CA VAL A 346 2.38 -5.23 -8.04
C VAL A 346 1.54 -6.42 -7.57
N TYR A 347 0.25 -6.21 -7.30
CA TYR A 347 -0.66 -7.28 -6.89
C TYR A 347 -0.77 -8.37 -7.95
N ASP A 348 -1.02 -7.98 -9.20
CA ASP A 348 -1.17 -8.92 -10.31
C ASP A 348 0.17 -9.62 -10.63
N ASP A 349 1.32 -8.94 -10.55
CA ASP A 349 2.65 -9.56 -10.70
C ASP A 349 2.92 -10.60 -9.60
N TYR A 350 2.50 -10.31 -8.36
CA TYR A 350 2.62 -11.24 -7.26
C TYR A 350 1.80 -12.51 -7.52
N ASP A 351 0.52 -12.38 -7.83
CA ASP A 351 -0.40 -13.50 -8.13
C ASP A 351 0.14 -14.39 -9.26
N ASN A 352 0.59 -13.79 -10.37
CA ASN A 352 1.16 -14.51 -11.52
C ASN A 352 2.48 -15.25 -11.24
N SER A 353 3.16 -14.92 -10.14
CA SER A 353 4.42 -15.56 -9.75
C SER A 353 4.23 -16.74 -8.78
N LEU A 354 3.03 -16.88 -8.21
CA LEU A 354 2.75 -17.87 -7.18
C LEU A 354 2.77 -19.28 -7.72
N ASP A 355 3.18 -20.20 -6.85
CA ASP A 355 3.11 -21.60 -7.13
C ASP A 355 1.70 -22.16 -7.11
N PRO A 356 1.42 -23.32 -7.72
CA PRO A 356 0.09 -23.90 -7.67
C PRO A 356 -0.49 -24.01 -6.24
N GLN A 357 0.35 -24.31 -5.23
CA GLN A 357 -0.10 -24.39 -3.84
C GLN A 357 -0.37 -22.99 -3.26
N GLY A 358 0.51 -22.03 -3.51
CA GLY A 358 0.35 -20.63 -3.14
C GLY A 358 -0.88 -20.01 -3.79
N LEU A 359 -1.10 -20.24 -5.09
CA LEU A 359 -2.25 -19.75 -5.85
C LEU A 359 -3.59 -20.23 -5.27
N LYS A 360 -3.68 -21.53 -4.94
CA LYS A 360 -4.87 -22.09 -4.27
C LYS A 360 -5.13 -21.41 -2.93
N ILE A 361 -4.09 -21.26 -2.12
CA ILE A 361 -4.19 -20.60 -0.80
C ILE A 361 -4.53 -19.11 -0.98
N TRP A 362 -3.93 -18.46 -1.96
CA TRP A 362 -4.11 -17.05 -2.29
C TRP A 362 -5.57 -16.76 -2.64
N HIS A 363 -6.14 -17.48 -3.60
CA HIS A 363 -7.55 -17.29 -3.98
C HIS A 363 -8.52 -17.64 -2.84
N ALA A 364 -8.20 -18.62 -2.01
CA ALA A 364 -9.00 -18.91 -0.81
C ALA A 364 -8.96 -17.75 0.21
N LEU A 365 -7.79 -17.12 0.42
CA LEU A 365 -7.67 -15.92 1.24
C LEU A 365 -8.37 -14.71 0.61
N GLU A 366 -8.22 -14.49 -0.70
CA GLU A 366 -8.90 -13.42 -1.43
C GLU A 366 -10.41 -13.49 -1.26
N LYS A 367 -10.97 -14.71 -1.36
CA LYS A 367 -12.39 -14.98 -1.14
C LYS A 367 -12.78 -14.72 0.31
N ALA A 368 -12.10 -15.35 1.27
CA ALA A 368 -12.43 -15.24 2.69
C ALA A 368 -12.34 -13.80 3.23
N TRP A 369 -11.54 -12.94 2.59
CA TRP A 369 -11.32 -11.55 3.01
C TRP A 369 -12.02 -10.54 2.08
N CYS A 370 -12.74 -11.01 1.06
CA CYS A 370 -13.35 -10.20 0.01
C CYS A 370 -12.36 -9.20 -0.61
N THR A 371 -11.09 -9.60 -0.78
CA THR A 371 -10.03 -8.67 -1.22
C THR A 371 -10.28 -8.18 -2.63
N ARG A 372 -10.79 -9.05 -3.53
CA ARG A 372 -11.09 -8.67 -4.91
C ARG A 372 -12.20 -7.61 -5.00
N ASP A 373 -13.20 -7.68 -4.13
CA ASP A 373 -14.28 -6.69 -4.08
C ASP A 373 -13.75 -5.31 -3.67
N ARG A 374 -12.73 -5.26 -2.79
CA ARG A 374 -12.05 -4.00 -2.45
C ARG A 374 -11.33 -3.41 -3.67
N PHE A 375 -10.64 -4.22 -4.46
CA PHE A 375 -10.03 -3.75 -5.71
C PHE A 375 -11.08 -3.24 -6.71
N ASN A 376 -12.22 -3.91 -6.83
CA ASN A 376 -13.32 -3.45 -7.69
C ASN A 376 -13.88 -2.09 -7.21
N ASN A 377 -14.02 -1.90 -5.89
CA ASN A 377 -14.43 -0.61 -5.31
C ASN A 377 -13.40 0.50 -5.57
N MET A 378 -12.11 0.16 -5.52
CA MET A 378 -11.05 1.09 -5.87
C MET A 378 -11.13 1.54 -7.33
N ASP A 379 -11.48 0.64 -8.26
CA ASP A 379 -11.67 0.98 -9.67
C ASP A 379 -12.83 1.96 -9.87
N ALA A 380 -13.96 1.72 -9.21
CA ALA A 380 -15.08 2.66 -9.24
C ALA A 380 -14.71 4.05 -8.70
N LYS A 381 -13.88 4.13 -7.66
CA LYS A 381 -13.38 5.41 -7.11
C LYS A 381 -12.37 6.08 -8.06
N LEU A 382 -11.49 5.32 -8.72
CA LEU A 382 -10.59 5.85 -9.73
C LEU A 382 -11.34 6.48 -10.90
N GLU A 383 -12.41 5.83 -11.39
CA GLU A 383 -13.26 6.40 -12.44
C GLU A 383 -13.90 7.75 -12.02
N LEU A 384 -14.32 7.86 -10.75
CA LEU A 384 -14.83 9.13 -10.22
C LEU A 384 -13.75 10.21 -10.17
N VAL A 385 -12.54 9.86 -9.72
CA VAL A 385 -11.39 10.77 -9.69
C VAL A 385 -11.00 11.21 -11.11
N GLU A 386 -11.03 10.31 -12.09
CA GLU A 386 -10.76 10.64 -13.50
C GLU A 386 -11.80 11.60 -14.09
N LYS A 387 -13.08 11.39 -13.77
CA LYS A 387 -14.15 12.33 -14.18
C LYS A 387 -13.92 13.73 -13.59
N ILE A 388 -13.50 13.80 -12.33
CA ILE A 388 -13.16 15.08 -11.68
C ILE A 388 -11.94 15.72 -12.34
N TYR A 389 -10.90 14.94 -12.63
CA TYR A 389 -9.70 15.40 -13.34
C TYR A 389 -10.02 16.00 -14.71
N ASN A 390 -10.81 15.29 -15.53
CA ASN A 390 -11.20 15.78 -16.85
C ASN A 390 -11.95 17.12 -16.77
N ARG A 391 -12.82 17.28 -15.77
CA ARG A 391 -13.50 18.56 -15.51
C ARG A 391 -12.54 19.67 -15.06
N ILE A 392 -11.58 19.37 -14.17
CA ILE A 392 -10.54 20.32 -13.75
C ILE A 392 -9.73 20.78 -14.98
N ARG A 393 -9.34 19.85 -15.84
CA ARG A 393 -8.62 20.14 -17.08
C ARG A 393 -9.44 21.01 -18.03
N GLU A 394 -10.73 20.75 -18.20
CA GLU A 394 -11.64 21.59 -18.98
C GLU A 394 -11.72 23.02 -18.42
N ASN A 395 -11.86 23.16 -17.10
CA ASN A 395 -11.87 24.47 -16.43
C ASN A 395 -10.54 25.21 -16.63
N MET A 396 -9.40 24.54 -16.49
CA MET A 396 -8.07 25.11 -16.77
C MET A 396 -7.94 25.59 -18.22
N ASN A 397 -8.35 24.75 -19.19
CA ASN A 397 -8.33 25.11 -20.61
C ASN A 397 -9.23 26.32 -20.91
N HIS A 398 -10.41 26.38 -20.30
CA HIS A 398 -11.31 27.53 -20.43
C HIS A 398 -10.69 28.81 -19.83
N LEU A 399 -10.04 28.72 -18.67
CA LEU A 399 -9.35 29.86 -18.04
C LEU A 399 -8.13 30.33 -18.86
N GLN A 400 -7.34 29.40 -19.42
CA GLN A 400 -6.22 29.72 -20.31
C GLN A 400 -6.70 30.37 -21.60
N SER A 401 -7.74 29.81 -22.25
CA SER A 401 -8.37 30.39 -23.44
C SER A 401 -8.86 31.82 -23.16
N LYS A 402 -9.48 32.06 -22.00
CA LYS A 402 -9.88 33.40 -21.57
C LYS A 402 -8.68 34.35 -21.40
N ARG A 403 -7.58 33.90 -20.78
CA ARG A 403 -6.35 34.71 -20.65
C ARG A 403 -5.75 35.05 -22.01
N ILE A 404 -5.64 34.06 -22.91
CA ILE A 404 -5.14 34.27 -24.27
C ILE A 404 -6.03 35.27 -25.02
N GLY A 405 -7.36 35.14 -24.91
CA GLY A 405 -8.29 36.10 -25.50
C GLY A 405 -8.09 37.52 -24.99
N VAL A 406 -7.82 37.70 -23.68
CA VAL A 406 -7.50 39.00 -23.10
C VAL A 406 -6.16 39.54 -23.62
N PHE A 407 -5.13 38.71 -23.72
CA PHE A 407 -3.84 39.12 -24.29
C PHE A 407 -3.95 39.49 -25.76
N MET A 408 -4.63 38.68 -26.57
CA MET A 408 -4.90 39.00 -27.99
C MET A 408 -5.60 40.35 -28.10
N LEU A 409 -6.63 40.60 -27.28
CA LEU A 409 -7.35 41.86 -27.30
C LEU A 409 -6.46 43.05 -26.85
N ALA A 410 -5.62 42.87 -25.83
CA ALA A 410 -4.65 43.87 -25.43
C ALA A 410 -3.62 44.16 -26.54
N PHE A 411 -3.09 43.14 -27.21
CA PHE A 411 -2.21 43.29 -28.37
C PHE A 411 -2.92 43.97 -29.53
N THR A 412 -4.16 43.60 -29.86
CA THR A 412 -4.96 44.28 -30.87
C THR A 412 -5.14 45.76 -30.53
N LEU A 413 -5.37 46.09 -29.26
CA LEU A 413 -5.52 47.47 -28.81
C LEU A 413 -4.21 48.26 -28.93
N ILE A 414 -3.07 47.66 -28.56
CA ILE A 414 -1.73 48.25 -28.74
C ILE A 414 -1.41 48.45 -30.22
N SER A 415 -1.64 47.45 -31.07
CA SER A 415 -1.42 47.54 -32.52
C SER A 415 -2.31 48.60 -33.16
N THR A 416 -3.58 48.68 -32.75
CA THR A 416 -4.51 49.73 -33.22
C THR A 416 -4.01 51.12 -32.79
N LEU A 417 -3.51 51.26 -31.57
CA LEU A 417 -2.90 52.50 -31.08
C LEU A 417 -1.64 52.87 -31.89
N SER A 418 -0.78 51.89 -32.21
CA SER A 418 0.42 52.09 -33.04
C SER A 418 0.05 52.59 -34.44
N VAL A 419 -0.92 51.96 -35.09
CA VAL A 419 -1.42 52.40 -36.41
C VAL A 419 -1.98 53.83 -36.32
N MET A 420 -2.61 54.22 -35.21
CA MET A 420 -3.05 55.60 -35.02
C MET A 420 -1.89 56.57 -34.89
N VAL A 421 -0.86 56.23 -34.10
CA VAL A 421 0.34 57.08 -33.97
C VAL A 421 1.02 57.23 -35.32
N ASP A 422 1.22 56.14 -36.06
CA ASP A 422 1.79 56.19 -37.42
C ASP A 422 0.94 57.01 -38.39
N THR A 423 -0.39 56.91 -38.30
CA THR A 423 -1.32 57.71 -39.11
C THR A 423 -1.23 59.19 -38.73
N ILE A 424 -1.16 59.52 -37.44
CA ILE A 424 -1.00 60.90 -36.96
C ILE A 424 0.35 61.46 -37.42
N ASP A 425 1.45 60.75 -37.20
CA ASP A 425 2.80 61.13 -37.60
C ASP A 425 2.89 61.36 -39.12
N PHE A 426 2.34 60.44 -39.92
CA PHE A 426 2.25 60.59 -41.38
C PHE A 426 1.46 61.84 -41.79
N THR A 427 0.39 62.17 -41.06
CA THR A 427 -0.39 63.39 -41.34
C THR A 427 0.25 64.68 -40.84
N THR A 428 1.17 64.62 -39.85
CA THR A 428 1.86 65.80 -39.30
C THR A 428 3.23 66.09 -39.94
N GLN A 429 3.89 65.11 -40.56
CA GLN A 429 5.22 65.28 -41.16
C GLN A 429 5.23 65.79 -42.62
N GLY A 430 4.08 66.16 -43.17
CA GLY A 430 4.01 66.81 -44.48
C GLY A 430 4.03 68.33 -44.35
N ASP A 431 5.19 68.95 -44.55
CA ASP A 431 5.46 70.41 -44.46
C ASP A 431 4.69 71.32 -45.47
N SER A 432 3.56 70.87 -46.01
CA SER A 432 2.71 71.68 -46.90
C SER A 432 1.31 71.08 -47.12
N LEU A 433 0.47 71.00 -46.08
CA LEU A 433 -0.94 70.62 -46.25
C LEU A 433 -1.94 71.64 -45.66
N PRO A 434 -3.02 71.98 -46.40
CA PRO A 434 -4.07 72.93 -46.00
C PRO A 434 -4.90 72.42 -44.80
N PRO A 435 -5.80 73.23 -44.19
CA PRO A 435 -6.55 72.89 -42.97
C PRO A 435 -7.19 71.49 -43.02
N PRO A 436 -7.31 70.82 -41.86
CA PRO A 436 -7.69 69.42 -41.79
C PRO A 436 -9.00 69.17 -42.54
N SER A 437 -8.96 68.32 -43.57
CA SER A 437 -10.17 67.93 -44.30
C SER A 437 -11.15 67.22 -43.35
N THR A 438 -12.45 67.40 -43.57
CA THR A 438 -13.54 66.73 -42.83
C THR A 438 -13.36 65.20 -42.80
N LEU A 439 -12.73 64.65 -43.82
CA LEU A 439 -12.34 63.24 -43.90
C LEU A 439 -11.34 62.84 -42.80
N ARG A 440 -10.34 63.67 -42.49
CA ARG A 440 -9.33 63.41 -41.44
C ARG A 440 -9.96 63.38 -40.05
N ILE A 441 -10.82 64.36 -39.76
CA ILE A 441 -11.56 64.41 -38.49
C ILE A 441 -12.50 63.20 -38.38
N GLY A 442 -13.14 62.80 -39.49
CA GLY A 442 -13.99 61.60 -39.55
C GLY A 442 -13.23 60.30 -39.31
N VAL A 443 -12.01 60.15 -39.85
CA VAL A 443 -11.15 58.98 -39.61
C VAL A 443 -10.68 58.94 -38.15
N LEU A 444 -10.27 60.06 -37.57
CA LEU A 444 -9.88 60.13 -36.16
C LEU A 444 -11.05 59.83 -35.21
N LEU A 445 -12.25 60.31 -35.53
CA LEU A 445 -13.47 60.02 -34.76
C LEU A 445 -13.90 58.56 -34.87
N SER A 446 -13.87 57.96 -36.06
CA SER A 446 -14.22 56.54 -36.23
C SER A 446 -13.23 55.63 -35.51
N MET A 447 -11.95 55.99 -35.57
CA MET A 447 -10.87 55.36 -34.80
C MET A 447 -11.09 55.48 -33.29
N LEU A 448 -11.42 56.68 -32.78
CA LEU A 448 -11.75 56.89 -31.36
C LEU A 448 -12.95 56.05 -30.92
N VAL A 449 -13.98 55.93 -31.77
CA VAL A 449 -15.17 55.11 -31.50
C VAL A 449 -14.79 53.62 -31.42
N VAL A 450 -13.94 53.13 -32.31
CA VAL A 450 -13.43 51.73 -32.27
C VAL A 450 -12.65 51.47 -30.97
N ILE A 451 -11.80 52.40 -30.54
CA ILE A 451 -11.09 52.30 -29.25
C ILE A 451 -12.08 52.27 -28.08
N ILE A 452 -13.03 53.20 -28.04
CA ILE A 452 -14.01 53.26 -26.95
C ILE A 452 -14.83 51.96 -26.92
N PHE A 453 -15.22 51.43 -28.08
CA PHE A 453 -15.95 50.17 -28.16
C PHE A 453 -15.13 48.98 -27.67
N LEU A 454 -13.85 48.90 -28.05
CA LEU A 454 -12.90 47.87 -27.58
C LEU A 454 -12.61 48.00 -26.07
N ALA A 455 -12.43 49.22 -25.56
CA ALA A 455 -12.18 49.51 -24.16
C ALA A 455 -13.41 49.20 -23.29
N VAL A 456 -14.63 49.53 -23.76
CA VAL A 456 -15.89 49.14 -23.11
C VAL A 456 -16.06 47.62 -23.13
N GLY A 457 -15.66 46.94 -24.20
CA GLY A 457 -15.59 45.48 -24.27
C GLY A 457 -14.66 44.86 -23.21
N LEU A 458 -13.46 45.43 -23.03
CA LEU A 458 -12.52 45.07 -21.96
C LEU A 458 -13.10 45.29 -20.56
N MET A 459 -13.72 46.46 -20.32
CA MET A 459 -14.33 46.79 -19.04
C MET A 459 -15.54 45.90 -18.72
N LYS A 460 -16.36 45.53 -19.71
CA LYS A 460 -17.49 44.58 -19.52
C LYS A 460 -16.99 43.14 -19.32
N SER A 461 -15.93 42.73 -20.00
CA SER A 461 -15.29 41.41 -19.79
C SER A 461 -14.63 41.31 -18.40
N GLY A 462 -14.09 42.42 -17.90
CA GLY A 462 -13.57 42.56 -16.53
C GLY A 462 -14.65 42.68 -15.46
N LYS A 463 -15.79 43.35 -15.74
CA LYS A 463 -16.90 43.55 -14.79
C LYS A 463 -17.90 42.39 -14.69
N ARG A 464 -17.81 41.35 -15.52
CA ARG A 464 -18.62 40.10 -15.36
C ARG A 464 -18.15 39.20 -14.19
N LYS A 465 -17.51 39.79 -13.18
CA LYS A 465 -17.16 39.21 -11.88
C LYS A 465 -17.15 40.33 -10.82
N ILE A 466 -18.29 40.51 -10.15
CA ILE A 466 -18.38 40.38 -8.69
C ILE A 466 -19.46 39.34 -8.47
#